data_AF-A0A0G0NIN5-F1
#
_entry.id   AF-A0A0G0NIN5-F1
#
_cell.length_a   1.000
_cell.length_b   1.000
_cell.length_c   1.000
_cell.angle_alpha   90.00
_cell.angle_beta   90.00
_cell.angle_gamma   90.00
#
_symmetry.space_group_name_H-M   'P 1'
#
loop_
_entity.id
_entity.type
_entity.pdbx_description
1 polymer ?
#
loop_
_entity_poly.entity_id
_entity_poly.type
_entity_poly.pdbx_seq_one_letter_code
_entity_poly.pdbx_strand_id
1 'polypeptide(L)'
;MSIVVKAQIKDAIFEVIGVSEVALETPENADFGDYSTNVAMQLFSDIKSGKAESGVPEKYLHAKSPRELAEMIVFSLKGDKELKKLVDRVEIAGPGFINFFLTRFNLVNELEKVLGKGRVYGTSAVLKGKRVMVEFGQPNTHKLPHIGHLFSYIYGESIARLLKSQSAEVFRANYQGDVGPHVAKCLWAYLEEKPDVPDSLIGKAILLQEMYVIGSTAYGADENSKKEIDEINRKIYAFDESIQPVWEETRQWSIDYYKQFEERLGIAYDRYFYESEVFKEGLNIVQGNVGKVFKESEGAVIFEGSKYGLHDRVFVTSQGTPTYEAKDMYLQTLKMKEWPCDLLIITTAHEQNEYFNVIFKALELLNPDFKNKLVHIGFGMVNLKEGKMSSRTGQIVGGVELVNTVIDAIASMLADKKDLKVDMASAISEIIGMGATK
;
A
#
# COMPACT_ATOMS: atom_id res chain seq x y z
N MET A 1 0.26 -0.70 26.29
CA MET A 1 1.01 -0.07 27.39
C MET A 1 2.38 0.43 26.99
N SER A 2 3.02 -0.08 25.92
CA SER A 2 4.32 0.46 25.46
C SER A 2 4.33 1.98 25.34
N ILE A 3 3.29 2.59 24.75
CA ILE A 3 3.18 4.06 24.65
C ILE A 3 3.09 4.73 26.04
N VAL A 4 2.33 4.17 26.99
CA VAL A 4 2.16 4.76 28.33
C VAL A 4 3.42 4.63 29.18
N VAL A 5 4.03 3.44 29.22
CA VAL A 5 5.28 3.21 29.97
C VAL A 5 6.43 4.00 29.35
N LYS A 6 6.51 4.03 28.01
CA LYS A 6 7.47 4.86 27.28
C LYS A 6 7.27 6.34 27.56
N ALA A 7 6.03 6.84 27.60
CA ALA A 7 5.73 8.21 27.98
C ALA A 7 6.16 8.51 29.42
N GLN A 8 5.81 7.64 30.38
CA GLN A 8 6.21 7.82 31.78
C GLN A 8 7.73 7.79 31.98
N ILE A 9 8.47 6.94 31.26
CA ILE A 9 9.94 6.94 31.29
C ILE A 9 10.47 8.26 30.69
N LYS A 10 9.89 8.73 29.58
CA LYS A 10 10.26 10.03 28.99
C LYS A 10 9.97 11.19 29.93
N ASP A 11 8.83 11.19 30.62
CA ASP A 11 8.47 12.20 31.61
C ASP A 11 9.46 12.21 32.77
N ALA A 12 9.83 11.04 33.30
CA ALA A 12 10.84 10.91 34.34
C ALA A 12 12.21 11.43 33.88
N ILE A 13 12.59 11.17 32.62
CA ILE A 13 13.81 11.73 32.03
C ILE A 13 13.70 13.26 31.92
N PHE A 14 12.59 13.78 31.38
CA PHE A 14 12.33 15.20 31.22
C PHE A 14 12.39 15.95 32.56
N GLU A 15 11.78 15.42 33.62
CA GLU A 15 11.84 16.02 34.96
C GLU A 15 13.28 16.08 35.51
N VAL A 16 14.13 15.14 35.10
CA VAL A 16 15.53 15.10 35.52
C VAL A 16 16.41 16.04 34.70
N ILE A 17 16.27 16.09 33.37
CA ILE A 17 17.21 16.79 32.49
C ILE A 17 16.68 18.08 31.84
N GLY A 18 15.37 18.33 31.91
CA GLY A 18 14.71 19.51 31.34
C GLY A 18 14.62 19.55 29.81
N VAL A 19 14.83 18.42 29.12
CA VAL A 19 14.82 18.32 27.64
C VAL A 19 13.61 17.52 27.18
N SER A 20 12.79 18.12 26.32
CA SER A 20 11.49 17.56 25.92
C SER A 20 11.59 16.48 24.84
N GLU A 21 12.59 16.57 23.96
CA GLU A 21 12.86 15.55 22.95
C GLU A 21 13.81 14.47 23.47
N VAL A 22 13.23 13.36 23.93
CA VAL A 22 13.97 12.16 24.31
C VAL A 22 13.66 11.02 23.33
N ALA A 23 14.69 10.53 22.65
CA ALA A 23 14.61 9.27 21.91
C ALA A 23 14.66 8.10 22.92
N LEU A 24 13.56 7.35 23.00
CA LEU A 24 13.50 6.09 23.75
C LEU A 24 13.17 4.99 22.76
N GLU A 25 13.99 3.97 22.67
CA GLU A 25 13.91 2.90 21.67
C GLU A 25 13.86 1.54 22.35
N THR A 26 13.38 0.51 21.65
CA THR A 26 13.50 -0.87 22.12
C THR A 26 14.78 -1.45 21.52
N PRO A 27 15.77 -1.84 22.34
CA PRO A 27 17.02 -2.41 21.85
C PRO A 27 16.80 -3.68 21.03
N GLU A 28 17.65 -3.91 20.02
CA GLU A 28 17.64 -5.18 19.27
C GLU A 28 18.07 -6.36 20.14
N ASN A 29 19.04 -6.14 21.05
CA ASN A 29 19.47 -7.13 22.03
C ASN A 29 18.76 -6.88 23.38
N ALA A 30 17.97 -7.86 23.82
CA ALA A 30 17.24 -7.85 25.08
C ALA A 30 18.13 -7.72 26.33
N ASP A 31 19.43 -8.06 26.23
CA ASP A 31 20.40 -7.85 27.30
C ASP A 31 20.59 -6.36 27.62
N PHE A 32 20.26 -5.46 26.69
CA PHE A 32 20.28 -4.02 26.89
C PHE A 32 18.95 -3.45 27.43
N GLY A 33 18.06 -4.31 27.91
CA GLY A 33 16.80 -3.94 28.55
C GLY A 33 15.64 -3.76 27.58
N ASP A 34 14.48 -3.38 28.15
CA ASP A 34 13.23 -3.23 27.40
C ASP A 34 13.18 -1.89 26.64
N TYR A 35 13.84 -0.87 27.19
CA TYR A 35 14.00 0.44 26.56
C TYR A 35 15.42 0.97 26.73
N SER A 36 15.91 1.70 25.75
CA SER A 36 17.19 2.40 25.82
C SER A 36 17.10 3.81 25.25
N THR A 37 17.94 4.70 25.76
CA THR A 37 18.10 6.06 25.25
C THR A 37 19.58 6.43 25.17
N ASN A 38 19.92 7.21 24.15
CA ASN A 38 21.22 7.86 23.98
C ASN A 38 21.21 9.32 24.46
N VAL A 39 20.20 9.74 25.25
CA VAL A 39 20.00 11.14 25.63
C VAL A 39 21.21 11.77 26.30
N ALA A 40 21.98 11.02 27.10
CA ALA A 40 23.19 11.53 27.73
C ALA A 40 24.27 11.90 26.70
N MET A 41 24.34 11.20 25.56
CA MET A 41 25.26 11.50 24.48
C MET A 41 24.82 12.72 23.69
N GLN A 42 23.53 12.81 23.37
CA GLN A 42 22.93 13.96 22.69
C GLN A 42 23.11 15.23 23.53
N LEU A 43 22.67 15.18 24.79
CA LEU A 43 22.76 16.30 25.72
C LEU A 43 24.21 16.74 25.96
N PHE A 44 25.16 15.80 26.10
CA PHE A 44 26.56 16.16 26.22
C PHE A 44 27.08 16.90 24.97
N SER A 45 26.72 16.45 23.77
CA SER A 45 27.07 17.11 22.52
C SER A 45 26.49 18.52 22.43
N ASP A 46 25.23 18.69 22.85
CA ASP A 46 24.54 19.98 22.86
C ASP A 46 25.16 20.95 23.88
N ILE A 47 25.54 20.47 25.07
CA ILE A 47 26.27 21.27 26.07
C ILE A 47 27.62 21.74 25.50
N LYS A 48 28.39 20.87 24.85
CA LYS A 48 29.71 21.25 24.28
C LYS A 48 29.60 22.18 23.08
N SER A 49 28.49 22.12 22.33
CA SER A 49 28.24 22.98 21.17
C SER A 49 27.46 24.26 21.51
N GLY A 50 27.08 24.48 22.77
CA GLY A 50 26.32 25.65 23.21
C GLY A 50 24.85 25.65 22.75
N LYS A 51 24.32 24.48 22.37
CA LYS A 51 22.94 24.29 21.88
C LYS A 51 21.98 23.75 22.94
N ALA A 52 22.46 23.45 24.14
CA ALA A 52 21.64 22.91 25.21
C ALA A 52 20.44 23.82 25.51
N GLU A 53 19.26 23.21 25.68
CA GLU A 53 18.04 23.93 26.05
C GLU A 53 18.21 24.67 27.38
N SER A 54 17.55 25.83 27.53
CA SER A 54 17.62 26.64 28.76
C SER A 54 17.06 25.92 29.99
N GLY A 55 16.34 24.80 29.81
CA GLY A 55 15.79 23.97 30.88
C GLY A 55 16.80 23.02 31.52
N VAL A 56 18.00 22.86 30.95
CA VAL A 56 18.99 21.89 31.44
C VAL A 56 19.57 22.32 32.80
N PRO A 57 19.43 21.50 33.87
CA PRO A 57 19.95 21.87 35.19
C PRO A 57 21.47 22.09 35.21
N GLU A 58 21.90 23.15 35.92
CA GLU A 58 23.31 23.60 35.98
C GLU A 58 24.29 22.48 36.36
N LYS A 59 23.89 21.58 37.25
CA LYS A 59 24.71 20.42 37.66
C LYS A 59 25.21 19.57 36.48
N TYR A 60 24.47 19.48 35.37
CA TYR A 60 24.84 18.68 34.21
C TYR A 60 25.81 19.38 33.26
N LEU A 61 25.89 20.72 33.30
CA LEU A 61 26.75 21.51 32.42
C LEU A 61 28.25 21.22 32.65
N HIS A 62 28.59 20.74 33.84
CA HIS A 62 29.96 20.44 34.26
C HIS A 62 30.42 19.00 33.98
N ALA A 63 29.58 18.17 33.36
CA ALA A 63 29.98 16.80 33.01
C ALA A 63 31.19 16.79 32.06
N LYS A 64 32.15 15.89 32.31
CA LYS A 64 33.40 15.76 31.55
C LYS A 64 33.31 14.73 30.44
N SER A 65 32.37 13.78 30.53
CA SER A 65 32.10 12.80 29.48
C SER A 65 30.61 12.48 29.35
N PRO A 66 30.14 11.94 28.20
CA PRO A 66 28.77 11.46 28.06
C PRO A 66 28.40 10.37 29.08
N ARG A 67 29.37 9.51 29.42
CA ARG A 67 29.19 8.45 30.42
C ARG A 67 28.99 9.03 31.83
N GLU A 68 29.79 10.01 32.22
CA GLU A 68 29.61 10.72 33.49
C GLU A 68 28.24 11.41 33.53
N LEU A 69 27.81 12.04 32.43
CA LEU A 69 26.48 12.62 32.35
C LEU A 69 25.38 11.55 32.52
N ALA A 70 25.54 10.38 31.89
CA ALA A 70 24.63 9.25 32.09
C ALA A 70 24.60 8.81 33.57
N GLU A 71 25.74 8.73 34.24
CA GLU A 71 25.84 8.38 35.67
C GLU A 71 25.08 9.39 36.55
N MET A 72 25.20 10.68 36.25
CA MET A 72 24.48 11.75 36.96
C MET A 72 22.95 11.70 36.72
N ILE A 73 22.53 11.40 35.50
CA ILE A 73 21.12 11.23 35.12
C ILE A 73 20.55 10.02 35.85
N VAL A 74 21.20 8.85 35.74
CA VAL A 74 20.76 7.61 36.41
C VAL A 74 20.71 7.78 37.93
N PHE A 75 21.67 8.50 38.52
CA PHE A 75 21.64 8.82 39.95
C PHE A 75 20.40 9.63 40.32
N SER A 76 20.00 10.59 39.49
CA SER A 76 18.81 11.41 39.72
C SER A 76 17.52 10.59 39.52
N LEU A 77 17.46 9.75 38.49
CA LEU A 77 16.34 8.84 38.22
C LEU A 77 16.12 7.81 39.33
N LYS A 78 17.18 7.38 40.05
CA LYS A 78 17.04 6.50 41.23
C LYS A 78 16.23 7.13 42.37
N GLY A 79 16.05 8.45 42.38
CA GLY A 79 15.22 9.15 43.36
C GLY A 79 13.72 9.07 43.05
N ASP A 80 13.36 8.79 41.80
CA ASP A 80 11.97 8.81 41.33
C ASP A 80 11.20 7.56 41.82
N LYS A 81 10.15 7.82 42.61
CA LYS A 81 9.30 6.77 43.19
C LYS A 81 8.34 6.16 42.17
N GLU A 82 7.90 6.92 41.19
CA GLU A 82 7.00 6.43 40.14
C GLU A 82 7.78 5.59 39.13
N LEU A 83 8.98 6.02 38.75
CA LEU A 83 9.87 5.24 37.89
C LEU A 83 10.22 3.88 38.51
N LYS A 84 10.44 3.80 39.83
CA LYS A 84 10.70 2.53 40.54
C LYS A 84 9.54 1.54 40.51
N LYS A 85 8.30 2.01 40.33
CA LYS A 85 7.16 1.10 40.11
C LYS A 85 7.20 0.52 38.69
N LEU A 86 7.79 1.25 37.75
CA LEU A 86 7.85 0.92 36.33
C LEU A 86 9.04 0.02 35.99
N VAL A 87 10.21 0.36 36.52
CA VAL A 87 11.53 -0.14 36.13
C VAL A 87 12.19 -0.83 37.33
N ASP A 88 12.63 -2.08 37.13
CA ASP A 88 13.39 -2.89 38.09
C ASP A 88 14.80 -2.31 38.30
N ARG A 89 15.47 -1.97 37.20
CA ARG A 89 16.80 -1.35 37.21
C ARG A 89 17.07 -0.50 35.99
N VAL A 90 17.96 0.48 36.18
CA VAL A 90 18.48 1.35 35.14
C VAL A 90 19.99 1.16 35.08
N GLU A 91 20.52 0.80 33.91
CA GLU A 91 21.93 0.49 33.70
C GLU A 91 22.53 1.39 32.63
N ILE A 92 23.85 1.57 32.70
CA ILE A 92 24.60 2.37 31.72
C ILE A 92 25.43 1.42 30.86
N ALA A 93 25.27 1.53 29.54
CA ALA A 93 26.02 0.74 28.58
C ALA A 93 26.93 1.63 27.69
N GLY A 94 28.11 1.10 27.40
CA GLY A 94 29.07 1.71 26.48
C GLY A 94 29.40 3.19 26.81
N PRO A 95 29.30 4.10 25.83
CA PRO A 95 29.70 5.50 25.99
C PRO A 95 28.71 6.36 26.79
N GLY A 96 27.51 5.85 27.12
CA GLY A 96 26.48 6.65 27.81
C GLY A 96 25.04 6.30 27.44
N PHE A 97 24.78 5.09 26.92
CA PHE A 97 23.41 4.61 26.78
C PHE A 97 22.81 4.35 28.15
N ILE A 98 21.55 4.72 28.33
CA ILE A 98 20.78 4.45 29.55
C ILE A 98 19.70 3.42 29.22
N ASN A 99 19.82 2.25 29.82
CA ASN A 99 18.99 1.08 29.60
C ASN A 99 18.01 0.90 30.75
N PHE A 100 16.74 0.68 30.45
CA PHE A 100 15.65 0.50 31.41
C PHE A 100 15.12 -0.93 31.31
N PHE A 101 15.09 -1.63 32.45
CA PHE A 101 14.53 -2.96 32.58
C PHE A 101 13.23 -2.87 33.37
N LEU A 102 12.10 -3.23 32.75
CA LEU A 102 10.78 -3.15 33.38
C LEU A 102 10.66 -4.16 34.52
N THR A 103 9.86 -3.81 35.53
CA THR A 103 9.52 -4.78 36.59
C THR A 103 8.68 -5.92 36.02
N ARG A 104 8.91 -7.15 36.52
CA ARG A 104 8.08 -8.31 36.17
C ARG A 104 6.60 -8.06 36.44
N PHE A 105 6.29 -7.30 37.49
CA PHE A 105 4.92 -6.92 37.83
C PHE A 105 4.23 -6.17 36.69
N ASN A 106 4.90 -5.22 36.04
CA ASN A 106 4.31 -4.53 34.88
C ASN A 106 4.09 -5.44 33.68
N LEU A 107 5.03 -6.34 33.40
CA LEU A 107 4.89 -7.29 32.31
C LEU A 107 3.70 -8.24 32.54
N VAL A 108 3.55 -8.76 33.77
CA VAL A 108 2.42 -9.63 34.15
C VAL A 108 1.10 -8.87 34.08
N ASN A 109 1.04 -7.64 34.59
CA ASN A 109 -0.16 -6.81 34.50
C ASN A 109 -0.56 -6.50 33.04
N GLU A 110 0.39 -6.35 32.12
CA GLU A 110 0.06 -6.21 30.70
C GLU A 110 -0.48 -7.52 30.12
N LEU A 111 0.11 -8.66 30.51
CA LEU A 111 -0.42 -9.97 30.10
C LEU A 111 -1.87 -10.16 30.55
N GLU A 112 -2.21 -9.77 31.79
CA GLU A 112 -3.60 -9.78 32.26
C GLU A 112 -4.51 -8.90 31.39
N LYS A 113 -4.03 -7.74 30.93
CA LYS A 113 -4.79 -6.87 30.01
C LYS A 113 -4.93 -7.50 28.63
N VAL A 114 -3.90 -8.17 28.12
CA VAL A 114 -3.96 -8.95 26.86
C VAL A 114 -5.04 -10.01 26.98
N LEU A 115 -5.00 -10.81 28.05
CA LEU A 115 -5.97 -11.88 28.31
C LEU A 115 -7.39 -11.32 28.48
N GLY A 116 -7.54 -10.22 29.23
CA GLY A 116 -8.82 -9.55 29.45
C GLY A 116 -9.42 -8.92 28.19
N LYS A 117 -8.58 -8.37 27.30
CA LYS A 117 -9.02 -7.81 26.01
C LYS A 117 -9.20 -8.88 24.92
N GLY A 118 -8.51 -10.01 25.02
CA GLY A 118 -8.58 -11.08 24.03
C GLY A 118 -8.36 -10.58 22.59
N ARG A 119 -9.32 -10.84 21.70
CA ARG A 119 -9.23 -10.52 20.26
C ARG A 119 -9.16 -9.02 19.95
N VAL A 120 -9.53 -8.13 20.88
CA VAL A 120 -9.46 -6.68 20.66
C VAL A 120 -8.18 -6.05 21.22
N TYR A 121 -7.27 -6.85 21.79
CA TYR A 121 -5.94 -6.35 22.13
C TYR A 121 -5.21 -5.81 20.88
N GLY A 122 -4.47 -4.72 21.02
CA GLY A 122 -3.82 -4.02 19.89
C GLY A 122 -4.72 -3.05 19.12
N THR A 123 -6.04 -3.06 19.35
CA THR A 123 -6.94 -2.04 18.79
C THR A 123 -6.90 -0.75 19.60
N SER A 124 -7.17 0.37 18.94
CA SER A 124 -7.28 1.70 19.58
C SER A 124 -8.36 2.55 18.91
N ALA A 125 -8.60 3.74 19.46
CA ALA A 125 -9.53 4.72 18.90
C ALA A 125 -8.83 5.98 18.36
N VAL A 126 -7.53 5.90 18.05
CA VAL A 126 -6.73 7.09 17.68
C VAL A 126 -7.20 7.73 16.36
N LEU A 127 -7.85 6.96 15.49
CA LEU A 127 -8.43 7.44 14.22
C LEU A 127 -9.96 7.48 14.27
N LYS A 128 -10.58 7.50 15.45
CA LYS A 128 -12.04 7.57 15.57
C LYS A 128 -12.59 8.81 14.88
N GLY A 129 -13.59 8.61 14.02
CA GLY A 129 -14.21 9.68 13.22
C GLY A 129 -13.39 10.12 12.01
N LYS A 130 -12.27 9.44 11.72
CA LYS A 130 -11.52 9.63 10.48
C LYS A 130 -12.00 8.68 9.41
N ARG A 131 -12.29 9.24 8.23
CA ARG A 131 -12.69 8.53 7.03
C ARG A 131 -11.47 8.36 6.14
N VAL A 132 -11.07 7.11 5.89
CA VAL A 132 -9.90 6.78 5.06
C VAL A 132 -10.31 5.86 3.92
N MET A 133 -10.06 6.28 2.69
CA MET A 133 -10.20 5.43 1.52
C MET A 133 -8.87 4.74 1.23
N VAL A 134 -8.88 3.44 0.94
CA VAL A 134 -7.70 2.67 0.53
C VAL A 134 -7.99 2.03 -0.82
N GLU A 135 -7.25 2.45 -1.83
CA GLU A 135 -7.31 1.93 -3.19
C GLU A 135 -6.17 0.95 -3.45
N PHE A 136 -6.51 -0.27 -3.84
CA PHE A 136 -5.55 -1.35 -4.07
C PHE A 136 -6.06 -2.41 -5.05
N GLY A 137 -5.20 -3.35 -5.43
CA GLY A 137 -5.50 -4.44 -6.35
C GLY A 137 -5.36 -4.04 -7.83
N GLN A 138 -6.22 -3.14 -8.28
CA GLN A 138 -6.19 -2.46 -9.59
C GLN A 138 -5.82 -3.35 -10.81
N PRO A 139 -6.46 -4.51 -11.01
CA PRO A 139 -6.17 -5.38 -12.14
C PRO A 139 -6.60 -4.75 -13.47
N ASN A 140 -5.96 -5.20 -14.55
CA ASN A 140 -6.43 -4.95 -15.90
C ASN A 140 -7.28 -6.13 -16.37
N THR A 141 -8.50 -5.86 -16.81
CA THR A 141 -9.37 -6.87 -17.43
C THR A 141 -8.71 -7.50 -18.67
N HIS A 142 -9.23 -8.63 -19.14
CA HIS A 142 -8.68 -9.36 -20.30
C HIS A 142 -7.24 -9.86 -20.10
N LYS A 143 -6.78 -9.89 -18.85
CA LYS A 143 -5.51 -10.47 -18.44
C LYS A 143 -5.70 -11.24 -17.15
N LEU A 144 -4.85 -12.26 -16.93
CA LEU A 144 -4.79 -12.92 -15.64
C LEU A 144 -4.03 -12.04 -14.63
N PRO A 145 -4.54 -11.89 -13.39
CA PRO A 145 -3.81 -11.22 -12.33
C PRO A 145 -2.59 -12.07 -11.95
N HIS A 146 -1.40 -11.56 -12.26
CA HIS A 146 -0.13 -12.16 -11.83
C HIS A 146 0.16 -11.91 -10.34
N ILE A 147 1.20 -12.55 -9.80
CA ILE A 147 1.64 -12.41 -8.39
C ILE A 147 1.84 -10.96 -7.91
N GLY A 148 2.21 -10.03 -8.79
CA GLY A 148 2.26 -8.60 -8.45
C GLY A 148 0.90 -8.02 -8.01
N HIS A 149 -0.21 -8.44 -8.62
CA HIS A 149 -1.55 -8.05 -8.18
C HIS A 149 -1.92 -8.73 -6.86
N LEU A 150 -1.54 -10.00 -6.67
CA LEU A 150 -1.71 -10.70 -5.39
C LEU A 150 -1.02 -9.94 -4.24
N PHE A 151 0.22 -9.48 -4.46
CA PHE A 151 0.91 -8.64 -3.49
C PHE A 151 0.13 -7.35 -3.21
N SER A 152 -0.32 -6.65 -4.25
CA SER A 152 -1.15 -5.43 -4.11
C SER A 152 -2.41 -5.68 -3.28
N TYR A 153 -3.12 -6.78 -3.54
CA TYR A 153 -4.31 -7.19 -2.80
C TYR A 153 -4.03 -7.39 -1.31
N ILE A 154 -2.98 -8.14 -0.97
CA ILE A 154 -2.62 -8.44 0.41
C ILE A 154 -2.13 -7.18 1.14
N TYR A 155 -1.27 -6.40 0.48
CA TYR A 155 -0.67 -5.20 1.04
C TYR A 155 -1.73 -4.14 1.36
N GLY A 156 -2.60 -3.82 0.40
CA GLY A 156 -3.68 -2.86 0.58
C GLY A 156 -4.71 -3.30 1.62
N GLU A 157 -5.11 -4.57 1.62
CA GLU A 157 -6.04 -5.09 2.63
C GLU A 157 -5.42 -5.09 4.04
N SER A 158 -4.11 -5.33 4.16
CA SER A 158 -3.38 -5.23 5.43
C SER A 158 -3.43 -3.80 5.98
N ILE A 159 -3.19 -2.79 5.14
CA ILE A 159 -3.32 -1.37 5.49
C ILE A 159 -4.76 -1.04 5.92
N ALA A 160 -5.75 -1.49 5.14
CA ALA A 160 -7.17 -1.26 5.45
C ALA A 160 -7.57 -1.88 6.81
N ARG A 161 -7.09 -3.08 7.13
CA ARG A 161 -7.32 -3.74 8.43
C ARG A 161 -6.60 -3.03 9.56
N LEU A 162 -5.37 -2.58 9.35
CA LEU A 162 -4.61 -1.82 10.34
C LEU A 162 -5.34 -0.52 10.70
N LEU A 163 -5.76 0.27 9.70
CA LEU A 163 -6.51 1.50 9.92
C LEU A 163 -7.84 1.25 10.65
N LYS A 164 -8.58 0.22 10.25
CA LYS A 164 -9.83 -0.18 10.91
C LYS A 164 -9.59 -0.60 12.37
N SER A 165 -8.48 -1.28 12.67
CA SER A 165 -8.11 -1.65 14.04
C SER A 165 -7.84 -0.44 14.94
N GLN A 166 -7.55 0.72 14.35
CA GLN A 166 -7.36 1.99 15.05
C GLN A 166 -8.62 2.89 15.03
N SER A 167 -9.78 2.29 14.71
CA SER A 167 -11.11 2.90 14.64
C SER A 167 -11.34 3.92 13.52
N ALA A 168 -10.54 3.89 12.44
CA ALA A 168 -10.89 4.62 11.23
C ALA A 168 -12.12 3.98 10.55
N GLU A 169 -12.96 4.81 9.96
CA GLU A 169 -13.94 4.38 8.96
C GLU A 169 -13.20 4.14 7.65
N VAL A 170 -13.11 2.90 7.21
CA VAL A 170 -12.29 2.50 6.05
C VAL A 170 -13.18 2.14 4.87
N PHE A 171 -12.92 2.78 3.72
CA PHE A 171 -13.56 2.48 2.45
C PHE A 171 -12.54 1.83 1.50
N ARG A 172 -12.81 0.60 1.08
CA ARG A 172 -11.96 -0.18 0.16
C ARG A 172 -12.40 0.08 -1.27
N ALA A 173 -11.48 0.59 -2.07
CA ALA A 173 -11.69 0.86 -3.49
C ALA A 173 -10.77 -0.03 -4.34
N ASN A 174 -11.27 -0.47 -5.49
CA ASN A 174 -10.47 -1.13 -6.53
C ASN A 174 -10.69 -0.40 -7.85
N TYR A 175 -9.64 0.09 -8.52
CA TYR A 175 -9.76 0.79 -9.80
C TYR A 175 -9.23 -0.09 -10.94
N GLN A 176 -10.13 -0.60 -11.78
CA GLN A 176 -9.81 -1.62 -12.78
C GLN A 176 -9.65 -1.04 -14.19
N GLY A 177 -8.63 -1.50 -14.89
CA GLY A 177 -8.35 -1.16 -16.29
C GLY A 177 -9.23 -1.95 -17.25
N ASP A 178 -10.40 -1.43 -17.59
CA ASP A 178 -11.39 -2.08 -18.44
C ASP A 178 -11.54 -1.50 -19.85
N VAL A 179 -10.70 -0.53 -20.21
CA VAL A 179 -10.57 0.02 -21.57
C VAL A 179 -9.09 0.16 -21.92
N GLY A 180 -8.81 0.39 -23.20
CA GLY A 180 -7.45 0.67 -23.69
C GLY A 180 -6.85 -0.45 -24.53
N PRO A 181 -5.58 -0.29 -24.96
CA PRO A 181 -4.99 -1.13 -25.99
C PRO A 181 -4.90 -2.61 -25.62
N HIS A 182 -4.83 -2.97 -24.33
CA HIS A 182 -4.83 -4.38 -23.93
C HIS A 182 -6.16 -5.07 -24.19
N VAL A 183 -7.26 -4.37 -23.94
CA VAL A 183 -8.61 -4.87 -24.24
C VAL A 183 -8.78 -5.02 -25.74
N ALA A 184 -8.41 -4.00 -26.51
CA ALA A 184 -8.52 -4.03 -27.97
C ALA A 184 -7.74 -5.18 -28.61
N LYS A 185 -6.52 -5.45 -28.12
CA LYS A 185 -5.71 -6.59 -28.57
C LYS A 185 -6.38 -7.93 -28.29
N CYS A 186 -6.94 -8.10 -27.10
CA CYS A 186 -7.65 -9.31 -26.73
C CYS A 186 -8.90 -9.49 -27.61
N LEU A 187 -9.72 -8.45 -27.77
CA LEU A 187 -10.95 -8.51 -28.55
C LEU A 187 -10.68 -8.76 -30.03
N TRP A 188 -9.65 -8.14 -30.61
CA TRP A 188 -9.24 -8.42 -32.00
C TRP A 188 -8.97 -9.90 -32.21
N ALA A 189 -8.11 -10.50 -31.37
CA ALA A 189 -7.79 -11.92 -31.48
C ALA A 189 -9.02 -12.80 -31.24
N TYR A 190 -9.87 -12.45 -30.26
CA TYR A 190 -11.10 -13.19 -29.98
C TYR A 190 -12.07 -13.20 -31.17
N LEU A 191 -12.20 -12.08 -31.89
CA LEU A 191 -13.06 -11.95 -33.07
C LEU A 191 -12.51 -12.68 -34.32
N GLU A 192 -11.19 -12.71 -34.48
CA GLU A 192 -10.52 -13.43 -35.57
C GLU A 192 -10.54 -14.95 -35.34
N GLU A 193 -10.11 -15.40 -34.16
CA GLU A 193 -9.97 -16.82 -33.83
C GLU A 193 -11.31 -17.51 -33.57
N LYS A 194 -12.31 -16.77 -33.06
CA LYS A 194 -13.65 -17.29 -32.67
C LYS A 194 -13.55 -18.57 -31.83
N PRO A 195 -12.83 -18.53 -30.69
CA PRO A 195 -12.54 -19.71 -29.90
C PRO A 195 -13.79 -20.27 -29.21
N ASP A 196 -13.78 -21.57 -28.91
CA ASP A 196 -14.76 -22.18 -28.01
C ASP A 196 -14.61 -21.59 -26.60
N VAL A 197 -15.71 -21.15 -26.02
CA VAL A 197 -15.72 -20.50 -24.70
C VAL A 197 -15.89 -21.57 -23.60
N PRO A 198 -14.95 -21.71 -22.66
CA PRO A 198 -15.10 -22.64 -21.54
C PRO A 198 -16.25 -22.22 -20.59
N ASP A 199 -16.88 -23.20 -19.94
CA ASP A 199 -17.95 -22.93 -18.95
C ASP A 199 -17.41 -22.28 -17.66
N SER A 200 -16.20 -22.66 -17.24
CA SER A 200 -15.61 -22.22 -15.97
C SER A 200 -15.04 -20.80 -16.05
N LEU A 201 -15.16 -20.04 -14.95
CA LEU A 201 -14.60 -18.68 -14.86
C LEU A 201 -13.08 -18.65 -15.10
N ILE A 202 -12.34 -19.61 -14.52
CA ILE A 202 -10.90 -19.74 -14.74
C ILE A 202 -10.59 -20.05 -16.21
N GLY A 203 -11.36 -20.93 -16.86
CA GLY A 203 -11.18 -21.25 -18.28
C GLY A 203 -11.38 -20.02 -19.17
N LYS A 204 -12.42 -19.22 -18.89
CA LYS A 204 -12.66 -17.94 -19.58
C LYS A 204 -11.51 -16.96 -19.36
N ALA A 205 -11.00 -16.83 -18.14
CA ALA A 205 -9.89 -15.94 -17.83
C ALA A 205 -8.58 -16.35 -18.52
N ILE A 206 -8.30 -17.66 -18.60
CA ILE A 206 -7.17 -18.23 -19.36
C ILE A 206 -7.33 -17.93 -20.85
N LEU A 207 -8.53 -18.17 -21.41
CA LEU A 207 -8.83 -17.86 -22.81
C LEU A 207 -8.57 -16.38 -23.14
N LEU A 208 -9.05 -15.45 -22.32
CA LEU A 208 -8.79 -14.02 -22.54
C LEU A 208 -7.31 -13.67 -22.49
N GLN A 209 -6.55 -14.30 -21.59
CA GLN A 209 -5.10 -14.12 -21.51
C GLN A 209 -4.39 -14.66 -22.76
N GLU A 210 -4.82 -15.78 -23.32
CA GLU A 210 -4.30 -16.32 -24.58
C GLU A 210 -4.59 -15.37 -25.75
N MET A 211 -5.83 -14.91 -25.87
CA MET A 211 -6.24 -13.93 -26.89
C MET A 211 -5.44 -12.63 -26.76
N TYR A 212 -5.17 -12.16 -25.53
CA TYR A 212 -4.32 -11.00 -25.29
C TYR A 212 -2.88 -11.20 -25.79
N VAL A 213 -2.30 -12.39 -25.62
CA VAL A 213 -0.96 -12.73 -26.11
C VAL A 213 -0.93 -12.75 -27.64
N ILE A 214 -1.93 -13.37 -28.28
CA ILE A 214 -2.08 -13.42 -29.74
C ILE A 214 -2.18 -11.99 -30.30
N GLY A 215 -3.13 -11.20 -29.80
CA GLY A 215 -3.31 -9.82 -30.26
C GLY A 215 -2.13 -8.91 -29.95
N SER A 216 -1.41 -9.14 -28.84
CA SER A 216 -0.17 -8.40 -28.55
C SER A 216 0.95 -8.73 -29.53
N THR A 217 1.04 -9.98 -29.96
CA THR A 217 2.02 -10.43 -30.95
C THR A 217 1.70 -9.84 -32.32
N ALA A 218 0.44 -9.95 -32.77
CA ALA A 218 -0.02 -9.40 -34.04
C ALA A 218 0.20 -7.88 -34.11
N TYR A 219 -0.12 -7.14 -33.05
CA TYR A 219 0.09 -5.69 -32.98
C TYR A 219 1.56 -5.26 -33.20
N GLY A 220 2.52 -6.09 -32.79
CA GLY A 220 3.94 -5.80 -32.94
C GLY A 220 4.54 -6.28 -34.26
N ALA A 221 3.87 -7.20 -34.96
CA ALA A 221 4.42 -7.91 -36.12
C ALA A 221 3.81 -7.48 -37.46
N ASP A 222 2.54 -7.05 -37.46
CA ASP A 222 1.79 -6.75 -38.69
C ASP A 222 1.10 -5.37 -38.64
N GLU A 223 1.37 -4.53 -39.64
CA GLU A 223 0.82 -3.17 -39.71
C GLU A 223 -0.68 -3.13 -40.02
N ASN A 224 -1.25 -4.16 -40.66
CA ASN A 224 -2.70 -4.22 -40.88
C ASN A 224 -3.43 -4.55 -39.57
N SER A 225 -3.00 -5.62 -38.88
CA SER A 225 -3.52 -6.02 -37.57
C SER A 225 -3.42 -4.86 -36.57
N LYS A 226 -2.32 -4.12 -36.57
CA LYS A 226 -2.15 -2.93 -35.74
C LYS A 226 -3.21 -1.87 -36.00
N LYS A 227 -3.52 -1.55 -37.27
CA LYS A 227 -4.59 -0.59 -37.62
C LYS A 227 -5.96 -1.08 -37.17
N GLU A 228 -6.26 -2.36 -37.33
CA GLU A 228 -7.53 -2.95 -36.90
C GLU A 228 -7.68 -2.92 -35.37
N ILE A 229 -6.61 -3.23 -34.65
CA ILE A 229 -6.58 -3.14 -33.18
C ILE A 229 -6.75 -1.70 -32.72
N ASP A 230 -6.10 -0.73 -33.38
CA ASP A 230 -6.26 0.69 -33.08
C ASP A 230 -7.70 1.18 -33.37
N GLU A 231 -8.34 0.63 -34.40
CA GLU A 231 -9.75 0.86 -34.71
C GLU A 231 -10.67 0.32 -33.60
N ILE A 232 -10.45 -0.92 -33.17
CA ILE A 232 -11.20 -1.53 -32.05
C ILE A 232 -11.01 -0.71 -30.78
N ASN A 233 -9.79 -0.25 -30.49
CA ASN A 233 -9.53 0.60 -29.34
C ASN A 233 -10.33 1.91 -29.41
N ARG A 234 -10.39 2.55 -30.59
CA ARG A 234 -11.21 3.75 -30.78
C ARG A 234 -12.70 3.47 -30.56
N LYS A 235 -13.20 2.36 -31.09
CA LYS A 235 -14.58 1.91 -30.91
C LYS A 235 -14.94 1.65 -29.44
N ILE A 236 -14.01 1.11 -28.64
CA ILE A 236 -14.20 0.94 -27.18
C ILE A 236 -14.41 2.31 -26.51
N TYR A 237 -13.54 3.30 -26.78
CA TYR A 237 -13.69 4.65 -26.21
C TYR A 237 -14.92 5.41 -26.73
N ALA A 238 -15.44 5.02 -27.89
CA ALA A 238 -16.67 5.58 -28.46
C ALA A 238 -17.95 4.88 -27.99
N PHE A 239 -17.84 3.78 -27.23
CA PHE A 239 -18.96 2.87 -26.93
C PHE A 239 -19.73 2.46 -28.20
N ASP A 240 -18.98 2.08 -29.25
CA ASP A 240 -19.56 1.68 -30.54
C ASP A 240 -20.36 0.37 -30.40
N GLU A 241 -21.59 0.37 -30.89
CA GLU A 241 -22.51 -0.77 -30.83
C GLU A 241 -21.94 -2.05 -31.48
N SER A 242 -20.99 -1.92 -32.41
CA SER A 242 -20.36 -3.07 -33.09
C SER A 242 -19.38 -3.84 -32.20
N ILE A 243 -18.86 -3.23 -31.14
CA ILE A 243 -17.88 -3.87 -30.24
C ILE A 243 -18.41 -4.01 -28.81
N GLN A 244 -19.38 -3.18 -28.43
CA GLN A 244 -19.87 -3.11 -27.06
C GLN A 244 -20.37 -4.46 -26.51
N PRO A 245 -21.17 -5.28 -27.22
CA PRO A 245 -21.67 -6.53 -26.66
C PRO A 245 -20.56 -7.52 -26.28
N VAL A 246 -19.57 -7.70 -27.17
CA VAL A 246 -18.43 -8.59 -26.91
C VAL A 246 -17.55 -8.03 -25.79
N TRP A 247 -17.31 -6.71 -25.77
CA TRP A 247 -16.55 -6.06 -24.71
C TRP A 247 -17.21 -6.23 -23.34
N GLU A 248 -18.51 -6.00 -23.22
CA GLU A 248 -19.24 -6.14 -21.95
C GLU A 248 -19.19 -7.57 -21.43
N GLU A 249 -19.40 -8.56 -22.31
CA GLU A 249 -19.39 -9.97 -21.95
C GLU A 249 -18.01 -10.43 -21.46
N THR A 250 -16.95 -10.20 -22.23
CA THR A 250 -15.59 -10.64 -21.89
C THR A 250 -15.02 -9.86 -20.70
N ARG A 251 -15.39 -8.59 -20.56
CA ARG A 251 -15.11 -7.78 -19.36
C ARG A 251 -15.76 -8.40 -18.13
N GLN A 252 -17.03 -8.81 -18.23
CA GLN A 252 -17.74 -9.41 -17.10
C GLN A 252 -17.08 -10.72 -16.66
N TRP A 253 -16.61 -11.55 -17.59
CA TRP A 253 -15.85 -12.76 -17.25
C TRP A 253 -14.60 -12.46 -16.42
N SER A 254 -13.87 -11.40 -16.77
CA SER A 254 -12.70 -10.96 -16.00
C SER A 254 -13.10 -10.54 -14.59
N ILE A 255 -14.16 -9.73 -14.46
CA ILE A 255 -14.63 -9.21 -13.17
C ILE A 255 -15.12 -10.33 -12.26
N ASP A 256 -15.90 -11.28 -12.77
CA ASP A 256 -16.42 -12.40 -11.99
C ASP A 256 -15.29 -13.29 -11.49
N TYR A 257 -14.28 -13.54 -12.32
CA TYR A 257 -13.08 -14.26 -11.92
C TYR A 257 -12.29 -13.50 -10.84
N TYR A 258 -12.13 -12.18 -10.95
CA TYR A 258 -11.43 -11.38 -9.95
C TYR A 258 -12.16 -11.39 -8.61
N LYS A 259 -13.48 -11.26 -8.60
CA LYS A 259 -14.29 -11.32 -7.37
C LYS A 259 -14.13 -12.65 -6.65
N GLN A 260 -14.18 -13.77 -7.36
CA GLN A 260 -13.94 -15.09 -6.77
C GLN A 260 -12.57 -15.17 -6.08
N PHE A 261 -11.53 -14.59 -6.71
CA PHE A 261 -10.20 -14.55 -6.14
C PHE A 261 -10.10 -13.63 -4.92
N GLU A 262 -10.68 -12.44 -5.00
CA GLU A 262 -10.72 -11.45 -3.91
C GLU A 262 -11.45 -12.00 -2.68
N GLU A 263 -12.60 -12.67 -2.86
CA GLU A 263 -13.34 -13.33 -1.80
C GLU A 263 -12.49 -14.38 -1.08
N ARG A 264 -11.73 -15.19 -1.85
CA ARG A 264 -10.82 -16.20 -1.29
C ARG A 264 -9.68 -15.58 -0.49
N LEU A 265 -9.21 -14.38 -0.86
CA LEU A 265 -8.24 -13.62 -0.08
C LEU A 265 -8.85 -12.98 1.17
N GLY A 266 -10.18 -13.01 1.33
CA GLY A 266 -10.91 -12.37 2.42
C GLY A 266 -11.04 -10.86 2.23
N ILE A 267 -11.10 -10.42 0.98
CA ILE A 267 -11.23 -9.01 0.59
C ILE A 267 -12.68 -8.76 0.17
N ALA A 268 -13.24 -7.67 0.65
CA ALA A 268 -14.55 -7.18 0.23
C ALA A 268 -14.43 -5.69 -0.06
N TYR A 269 -14.55 -5.31 -1.33
CA TYR A 269 -14.50 -3.92 -1.74
C TYR A 269 -15.84 -3.23 -1.50
N ASP A 270 -15.79 -1.97 -1.08
CA ASP A 270 -16.97 -1.10 -0.97
C ASP A 270 -17.36 -0.57 -2.35
N ARG A 271 -16.37 -0.34 -3.24
CA ARG A 271 -16.60 0.11 -4.62
C ARG A 271 -15.50 -0.35 -5.57
N TYR A 272 -15.93 -0.87 -6.72
CA TYR A 272 -15.09 -1.08 -7.89
C TYR A 272 -15.24 0.12 -8.82
N PHE A 273 -14.18 0.87 -9.03
CA PHE A 273 -14.08 1.92 -10.06
C PHE A 273 -13.49 1.33 -11.34
N TYR A 274 -13.76 1.98 -12.47
CA TYR A 274 -13.42 1.51 -13.80
C TYR A 274 -12.89 2.63 -14.67
N GLU A 275 -11.89 2.36 -15.50
CA GLU A 275 -11.39 3.36 -16.45
C GLU A 275 -12.49 3.85 -17.42
N SER A 276 -13.39 2.95 -17.82
CA SER A 276 -14.56 3.23 -18.67
C SER A 276 -15.50 4.31 -18.10
N GLU A 277 -15.58 4.45 -16.78
CA GLU A 277 -16.47 5.41 -16.13
C GLU A 277 -15.84 6.81 -15.99
N VAL A 278 -14.50 6.91 -16.09
CA VAL A 278 -13.77 8.15 -15.79
C VAL A 278 -13.12 8.82 -16.98
N PHE A 279 -12.81 8.10 -18.07
CA PHE A 279 -11.97 8.66 -19.13
C PHE A 279 -12.55 9.91 -19.79
N LYS A 280 -13.88 9.96 -19.97
CA LYS A 280 -14.55 11.06 -20.67
C LYS A 280 -14.51 12.35 -19.85
N GLU A 281 -14.88 12.27 -18.58
CA GLU A 281 -14.84 13.43 -17.70
C GLU A 281 -13.40 13.83 -17.35
N GLY A 282 -12.47 12.87 -17.28
CA GLY A 282 -11.04 13.14 -17.18
C GLY A 282 -10.54 14.00 -18.35
N LEU A 283 -10.91 13.64 -19.58
CA LEU A 283 -10.61 14.43 -20.78
C LEU A 283 -11.22 15.85 -20.70
N ASN A 284 -12.50 15.95 -20.32
CA ASN A 284 -13.18 17.24 -20.17
C ASN A 284 -12.50 18.16 -19.15
N ILE A 285 -12.09 17.61 -18.00
CA ILE A 285 -11.36 18.37 -16.96
C ILE A 285 -10.06 18.90 -17.51
N VAL A 286 -9.28 18.08 -18.22
CA VAL A 286 -7.99 18.51 -18.76
C VAL A 286 -8.19 19.59 -19.82
N GLN A 287 -9.06 19.36 -20.79
CA GLN A 287 -9.33 20.32 -21.88
C GLN A 287 -9.90 21.65 -21.36
N GLY A 288 -10.83 21.60 -20.40
CA GLY A 288 -11.43 22.81 -19.80
C GLY A 288 -10.46 23.64 -18.95
N ASN A 289 -9.28 23.11 -18.62
CA ASN A 289 -8.27 23.78 -17.80
C ASN A 289 -6.93 24.02 -18.53
N VAL A 290 -6.93 23.90 -19.87
CA VAL A 290 -5.81 24.37 -20.71
C VAL A 290 -5.66 25.89 -20.56
N GLY A 291 -4.42 26.34 -20.39
CA GLY A 291 -4.08 27.74 -20.13
C GLY A 291 -4.15 28.15 -18.65
N LYS A 292 -4.65 27.26 -17.77
CA LYS A 292 -4.68 27.47 -16.31
C LYS A 292 -3.75 26.50 -15.59
N VAL A 293 -4.03 25.20 -15.72
CA VAL A 293 -3.25 24.11 -15.10
C VAL A 293 -2.46 23.35 -16.15
N PHE A 294 -3.08 23.11 -17.31
CA PHE A 294 -2.48 22.37 -18.41
C PHE A 294 -2.07 23.30 -19.56
N LYS A 295 -1.25 22.79 -20.48
CA LYS A 295 -0.73 23.55 -21.61
C LYS A 295 -0.69 22.68 -22.87
N GLU A 296 -0.99 23.27 -24.02
CA GLU A 296 -0.76 22.62 -25.31
C GLU A 296 0.74 22.59 -25.65
N SER A 297 1.21 21.43 -26.08
CA SER A 297 2.58 21.23 -26.55
C SER A 297 2.60 20.16 -27.63
N GLU A 298 3.08 20.51 -28.83
CA GLU A 298 3.24 19.58 -29.96
C GLU A 298 1.94 18.81 -30.31
N GLY A 299 0.79 19.48 -30.23
CA GLY A 299 -0.53 18.90 -30.48
C GLY A 299 -1.09 18.04 -29.35
N ALA A 300 -0.32 17.79 -28.29
CA ALA A 300 -0.77 17.15 -27.06
C ALA A 300 -1.10 18.18 -25.98
N VAL A 301 -1.77 17.75 -24.91
CA VAL A 301 -1.97 18.55 -23.68
C VAL A 301 -1.14 17.97 -22.55
N ILE A 302 -0.31 18.81 -21.94
CA ILE A 302 0.64 18.42 -20.89
C ILE A 302 0.41 19.18 -19.58
N PHE A 303 0.90 18.59 -18.50
CA PHE A 303 1.18 19.30 -17.26
C PHE A 303 2.69 19.54 -17.13
N GLU A 304 3.09 20.81 -17.02
CA GLU A 304 4.50 21.22 -16.85
C GLU A 304 4.95 21.03 -15.39
N GLY A 305 5.07 19.77 -14.94
CA GLY A 305 5.49 19.41 -13.59
C GLY A 305 6.88 19.93 -13.21
N SER A 306 7.75 20.20 -14.18
CA SER A 306 9.09 20.76 -13.98
C SER A 306 9.08 22.09 -13.23
N LYS A 307 8.02 22.90 -13.39
CA LYS A 307 7.81 24.14 -12.62
C LYS A 307 7.67 23.92 -11.11
N TYR A 308 7.41 22.69 -10.70
CA TYR A 308 7.22 22.26 -9.31
C TYR A 308 8.28 21.24 -8.87
N GLY A 309 9.35 21.06 -9.65
CA GLY A 309 10.38 20.04 -9.37
C GLY A 309 9.95 18.60 -9.68
N LEU A 310 8.94 18.42 -10.54
CA LEU A 310 8.40 17.12 -10.96
C LEU A 310 8.62 16.87 -12.46
N HIS A 311 8.23 15.71 -12.97
CA HIS A 311 8.28 15.44 -14.42
C HIS A 311 7.14 16.12 -15.18
N ASP A 312 7.44 16.58 -16.40
CA ASP A 312 6.41 16.99 -17.37
C ASP A 312 5.73 15.73 -17.93
N ARG A 313 4.40 15.71 -17.96
CA ARG A 313 3.64 14.52 -18.38
C ARG A 313 2.50 14.88 -19.31
N VAL A 314 2.24 14.01 -20.28
CA VAL A 314 1.15 14.13 -21.24
C VAL A 314 -0.13 13.61 -20.59
N PHE A 315 -1.20 14.40 -20.68
CA PHE A 315 -2.54 14.06 -20.19
C PHE A 315 -3.50 13.74 -21.35
N VAL A 316 -3.34 14.43 -22.49
CA VAL A 316 -4.07 14.15 -23.72
C VAL A 316 -3.08 14.01 -24.85
N THR A 317 -3.16 12.91 -25.60
CA THR A 317 -2.26 12.64 -26.72
C THR A 317 -2.54 13.58 -27.90
N SER A 318 -1.64 13.62 -28.89
CA SER A 318 -1.85 14.36 -30.14
C SER A 318 -3.02 13.85 -30.98
N GLN A 319 -3.54 12.65 -30.69
CA GLN A 319 -4.74 12.07 -31.30
C GLN A 319 -6.01 12.41 -30.52
N GLY A 320 -5.93 13.24 -29.47
CA GLY A 320 -7.08 13.66 -28.66
C GLY A 320 -7.57 12.63 -27.66
N THR A 321 -6.86 11.51 -27.47
CA THR A 321 -7.25 10.46 -26.51
C THR A 321 -6.68 10.74 -25.11
N PRO A 322 -7.44 10.43 -24.03
CA PRO A 322 -6.97 10.61 -22.67
C PRO A 322 -5.93 9.54 -22.30
N THR A 323 -4.84 9.96 -21.65
CA THR A 323 -3.88 9.05 -21.02
C THR A 323 -4.36 8.66 -19.61
N TYR A 324 -3.59 7.85 -18.87
CA TYR A 324 -3.91 7.52 -17.48
C TYR A 324 -3.99 8.77 -16.60
N GLU A 325 -3.13 9.74 -16.88
CA GLU A 325 -3.04 10.99 -16.17
C GLU A 325 -4.36 11.79 -16.25
N ALA A 326 -4.98 11.87 -17.43
CA ALA A 326 -6.28 12.51 -17.58
C ALA A 326 -7.40 11.75 -16.85
N LYS A 327 -7.40 10.41 -16.93
CA LYS A 327 -8.39 9.57 -16.24
C LYS A 327 -8.36 9.81 -14.73
N ASP A 328 -7.16 9.90 -14.16
CA ASP A 328 -6.96 10.15 -12.73
C ASP A 328 -7.49 11.51 -12.26
N MET A 329 -7.54 12.53 -13.13
CA MET A 329 -8.10 13.85 -12.76
C MET A 329 -9.56 13.76 -12.35
N TYR A 330 -10.35 12.93 -13.03
CA TYR A 330 -11.74 12.72 -12.65
C TYR A 330 -11.89 11.62 -11.58
N LEU A 331 -11.09 10.56 -11.65
CA LEU A 331 -11.20 9.44 -10.71
C LEU A 331 -11.12 9.89 -9.24
N GLN A 332 -10.14 10.72 -8.90
CA GLN A 332 -9.98 11.17 -7.52
C GLN A 332 -11.11 12.13 -7.09
N THR A 333 -11.63 12.91 -8.04
CA THR A 333 -12.83 13.75 -7.85
C THR A 333 -14.09 12.91 -7.61
N LEU A 334 -14.28 11.84 -8.39
CA LEU A 334 -15.39 10.91 -8.26
C LEU A 334 -15.37 10.22 -6.89
N LYS A 335 -14.20 9.69 -6.49
CA LYS A 335 -14.00 9.07 -5.18
C LYS A 335 -14.36 10.00 -4.02
N MET A 336 -13.86 11.24 -4.05
CA MET A 336 -14.15 12.23 -3.02
C MET A 336 -15.61 12.69 -3.02
N LYS A 337 -16.28 12.68 -4.18
CA LYS A 337 -17.70 13.01 -4.32
C LYS A 337 -18.60 11.90 -3.79
N GLU A 338 -18.35 10.65 -4.17
CA GLU A 338 -19.13 9.48 -3.72
C GLU A 338 -18.89 9.20 -2.23
N TRP A 339 -17.65 9.35 -1.78
CA TRP A 339 -17.26 9.10 -0.40
C TRP A 339 -16.23 10.13 0.10
N PRO A 340 -16.70 11.30 0.60
CA PRO A 340 -15.81 12.32 1.13
C PRO A 340 -14.95 11.78 2.27
N CYS A 341 -13.62 11.88 2.16
CA CYS A 341 -12.70 11.32 3.14
C CYS A 341 -11.67 12.33 3.65
N ASP A 342 -11.08 12.05 4.81
CA ASP A 342 -9.96 12.80 5.35
C ASP A 342 -8.66 12.46 4.60
N LEU A 343 -8.54 11.21 4.15
CA LEU A 343 -7.34 10.66 3.52
C LEU A 343 -7.71 9.58 2.50
N LEU A 344 -7.11 9.67 1.31
CA LEU A 344 -7.18 8.68 0.25
C LEU A 344 -5.77 8.11 0.05
N ILE A 345 -5.61 6.84 0.35
CA ILE A 345 -4.38 6.08 0.21
C ILE A 345 -4.46 5.26 -1.07
N ILE A 346 -3.49 5.42 -1.96
CA ILE A 346 -3.34 4.63 -3.18
C ILE A 346 -2.12 3.74 -3.01
N THR A 347 -2.27 2.42 -3.19
CA THR A 347 -1.14 1.49 -3.09
C THR A 347 -0.83 0.88 -4.44
N THR A 348 0.34 1.18 -4.99
CA THR A 348 0.86 0.54 -6.20
C THR A 348 2.37 0.33 -6.09
N ALA A 349 3.01 -0.18 -7.13
CA ALA A 349 4.46 -0.32 -7.15
C ALA A 349 5.16 1.05 -7.07
N HIS A 350 6.30 1.11 -6.39
CA HIS A 350 7.06 2.34 -6.16
C HIS A 350 7.56 3.02 -7.46
N GLU A 351 7.61 2.29 -8.58
CA GLU A 351 7.86 2.86 -9.91
C GLU A 351 6.83 3.94 -10.30
N GLN A 352 5.67 3.98 -9.64
CA GLN A 352 4.62 4.98 -9.86
C GLN A 352 4.67 6.16 -8.88
N ASN A 353 5.68 6.25 -8.00
CA ASN A 353 5.79 7.37 -7.05
C ASN A 353 5.79 8.73 -7.78
N GLU A 354 6.65 8.87 -8.80
CA GLU A 354 6.75 10.10 -9.60
C GLU A 354 5.47 10.38 -10.40
N TYR A 355 4.80 9.32 -10.86
CA TYR A 355 3.49 9.42 -11.50
C TYR A 355 2.52 10.12 -10.54
N PHE A 356 2.35 9.60 -9.32
CA PHE A 356 1.38 10.13 -8.36
C PHE A 356 1.75 11.50 -7.82
N ASN A 357 3.04 11.82 -7.67
CA ASN A 357 3.47 13.17 -7.31
C ASN A 357 2.95 14.21 -8.32
N VAL A 358 3.03 13.89 -9.63
CA VAL A 358 2.49 14.75 -10.69
C VAL A 358 0.96 14.83 -10.63
N ILE A 359 0.28 13.69 -10.47
CA ILE A 359 -1.19 13.65 -10.38
C ILE A 359 -1.70 14.48 -9.20
N PHE A 360 -1.12 14.29 -8.01
CA PHE A 360 -1.52 15.02 -6.81
C PHE A 360 -1.27 16.52 -6.96
N LYS A 361 -0.17 16.91 -7.61
CA LYS A 361 0.10 18.32 -7.84
C LYS A 361 -0.89 18.95 -8.82
N ALA A 362 -1.21 18.26 -9.91
CA ALA A 362 -2.21 18.72 -10.87
C ALA A 362 -3.60 18.84 -10.22
N LEU A 363 -4.00 17.85 -9.40
CA LEU A 363 -5.26 17.87 -8.65
C LEU A 363 -5.31 19.02 -7.62
N GLU A 364 -4.23 19.28 -6.87
CA GLU A 364 -4.16 20.42 -5.93
C GLU A 364 -4.37 21.76 -6.65
N LEU A 365 -3.82 21.92 -7.86
CA LEU A 365 -3.96 23.15 -8.65
C LEU A 365 -5.36 23.30 -9.25
N LEU A 366 -6.03 22.19 -9.58
CA LEU A 366 -7.43 22.19 -10.02
C LEU A 366 -8.39 22.45 -8.87
N ASN A 367 -8.12 21.85 -7.70
CA ASN A 367 -8.92 22.00 -6.50
C ASN A 367 -8.02 21.91 -5.24
N PRO A 368 -7.82 23.02 -4.51
CA PRO A 368 -7.03 23.04 -3.27
C PRO A 368 -7.49 22.08 -2.18
N ASP A 369 -8.73 21.57 -2.23
CA ASP A 369 -9.25 20.60 -1.25
C ASP A 369 -8.52 19.25 -1.29
N PHE A 370 -7.80 18.92 -2.37
CA PHE A 370 -6.97 17.72 -2.45
C PHE A 370 -5.66 17.82 -1.68
N LYS A 371 -5.26 19.04 -1.29
CA LYS A 371 -4.02 19.26 -0.57
C LYS A 371 -3.98 18.43 0.72
N ASN A 372 -2.91 17.67 0.91
CA ASN A 372 -2.68 16.78 2.05
C ASN A 372 -3.73 15.68 2.26
N LYS A 373 -4.61 15.41 1.28
CA LYS A 373 -5.60 14.32 1.36
C LYS A 373 -5.24 13.10 0.55
N LEU A 374 -4.30 13.21 -0.39
CA LEU A 374 -3.88 12.10 -1.25
C LEU A 374 -2.49 11.64 -0.84
N VAL A 375 -2.34 10.33 -0.63
CA VAL A 375 -1.06 9.69 -0.32
C VAL A 375 -0.90 8.46 -1.19
N HIS A 376 0.27 8.34 -1.81
CA HIS A 376 0.70 7.12 -2.47
C HIS A 376 1.63 6.35 -1.55
N ILE A 377 1.35 5.07 -1.34
CA ILE A 377 2.21 4.15 -0.61
C ILE A 377 2.73 3.12 -1.60
N GLY A 378 3.94 3.37 -2.09
CA GLY A 378 4.65 2.50 -3.01
C GLY A 378 5.15 1.21 -2.35
N PHE A 379 5.03 0.08 -3.04
CA PHE A 379 5.67 -1.19 -2.65
C PHE A 379 6.69 -1.71 -3.67
N GLY A 380 7.56 -2.62 -3.25
CA GLY A 380 8.57 -3.25 -4.09
C GLY A 380 7.97 -4.20 -5.13
N MET A 381 8.67 -4.42 -6.25
CA MET A 381 8.23 -5.37 -7.27
C MET A 381 8.53 -6.82 -6.88
N VAL A 382 7.58 -7.69 -7.19
CA VAL A 382 7.78 -9.14 -7.12
C VAL A 382 8.39 -9.63 -8.43
N ASN A 383 9.62 -10.15 -8.37
CA ASN A 383 10.30 -10.74 -9.52
C ASN A 383 10.39 -12.27 -9.36
N LEU A 384 10.41 -12.99 -10.49
CA LEU A 384 10.73 -14.41 -10.50
C LEU A 384 12.26 -14.59 -10.40
N LYS A 385 12.72 -15.79 -10.02
CA LYS A 385 14.16 -16.10 -10.02
C LYS A 385 14.75 -15.98 -11.42
N GLU A 386 13.94 -16.28 -12.43
CA GLU A 386 14.28 -16.29 -13.85
C GLU A 386 14.19 -14.88 -14.49
N GLY A 387 13.67 -13.88 -13.78
CA GLY A 387 13.61 -12.49 -14.25
C GLY A 387 12.23 -11.82 -14.09
N LYS A 388 12.00 -10.76 -14.86
CA LYS A 388 10.74 -10.00 -14.84
C LYS A 388 9.63 -10.76 -15.56
N MET A 389 8.43 -10.74 -14.99
CA MET A 389 7.22 -11.28 -15.65
C MET A 389 6.79 -10.42 -16.83
N SER A 390 6.16 -11.05 -17.83
CA SER A 390 5.60 -10.39 -19.00
C SER A 390 4.29 -11.05 -19.44
N SER A 391 3.19 -10.32 -19.26
CA SER A 391 1.87 -10.74 -19.75
C SER A 391 1.77 -10.78 -21.28
N ARG A 392 2.61 -10.01 -21.99
CA ARG A 392 2.62 -9.96 -23.46
C ARG A 392 3.20 -11.22 -24.09
N THR A 393 4.13 -11.87 -23.40
CA THR A 393 4.82 -13.09 -23.88
C THR A 393 4.26 -14.36 -23.22
N GLY A 394 3.22 -14.25 -22.39
CA GLY A 394 2.65 -15.35 -21.63
C GLY A 394 3.49 -15.83 -20.44
N GLN A 395 4.66 -15.24 -20.20
CA GLN A 395 5.51 -15.55 -19.04
C GLN A 395 4.98 -14.84 -17.79
N ILE A 396 3.88 -15.37 -17.24
CA ILE A 396 3.29 -14.91 -15.97
C ILE A 396 3.09 -16.09 -15.05
N VAL A 397 3.27 -15.86 -13.75
CA VAL A 397 2.77 -16.76 -12.71
C VAL A 397 1.47 -16.16 -12.19
N GLY A 398 0.37 -16.90 -12.31
CA GLY A 398 -0.93 -16.45 -11.84
C GLY A 398 -0.96 -16.33 -10.31
N GLY A 399 -1.60 -15.30 -9.77
CA GLY A 399 -1.77 -15.16 -8.32
C GLY A 399 -2.53 -16.35 -7.71
N VAL A 400 -3.61 -16.77 -8.36
CA VAL A 400 -4.40 -17.96 -7.96
C VAL A 400 -3.57 -19.24 -8.05
N GLU A 401 -2.78 -19.38 -9.12
CA GLU A 401 -1.92 -20.55 -9.33
C GLU A 401 -0.87 -20.67 -8.22
N LEU A 402 -0.23 -19.56 -7.83
CA LEU A 402 0.68 -19.54 -6.69
C LEU A 402 -0.01 -19.98 -5.40
N VAL A 403 -1.19 -19.42 -5.09
CA VAL A 403 -1.96 -19.79 -3.89
C VAL A 403 -2.25 -21.29 -3.88
N ASN A 404 -2.74 -21.84 -5.01
CA ASN A 404 -3.03 -23.27 -5.14
C ASN A 404 -1.77 -24.13 -4.99
N THR A 405 -0.67 -23.73 -5.63
CA THR A 405 0.61 -24.45 -5.56
C THR A 405 1.11 -24.57 -4.12
N VAL A 406 0.98 -23.50 -3.34
CA VAL A 406 1.38 -23.49 -1.92
C VAL A 406 0.46 -24.40 -1.10
N ILE A 407 -0.85 -24.34 -1.34
CA ILE A 407 -1.85 -25.17 -0.64
C ILE A 407 -1.64 -26.66 -0.95
N ASP A 408 -1.39 -27.02 -2.21
CA ASP A 408 -1.15 -28.39 -2.64
C ASP A 408 0.16 -28.94 -2.07
N ALA A 409 1.20 -28.10 -1.98
CA ALA A 409 2.45 -28.45 -1.33
C ALA A 409 2.23 -28.77 0.16
N ILE A 410 1.45 -27.95 0.87
CA ILE A 410 1.12 -28.18 2.29
C ILE A 410 0.24 -29.42 2.45
N ALA A 411 -0.75 -29.62 1.58
CA ALA A 411 -1.61 -30.80 1.59
C ALA A 411 -0.79 -32.08 1.44
N SER A 412 0.20 -32.07 0.55
CA SER A 412 1.14 -33.18 0.37
C SER A 412 1.94 -33.45 1.65
N MET A 413 2.46 -32.41 2.32
CA MET A 413 3.19 -32.56 3.60
C MET A 413 2.30 -33.08 4.75
N LEU A 414 0.99 -32.80 4.70
CA LEU A 414 0.04 -33.26 5.71
C LEU A 414 -0.49 -34.67 5.44
N ALA A 415 -0.51 -35.12 4.18
CA ALA A 415 -0.94 -36.47 3.79
C ALA A 415 -0.06 -37.56 4.44
N ASP A 416 1.21 -37.25 4.72
CA ASP A 416 2.13 -38.17 5.40
C ASP A 416 1.85 -38.32 6.91
N LYS A 417 0.93 -37.53 7.49
CA LYS A 417 0.57 -37.58 8.91
C LYS A 417 -0.66 -38.48 9.13
N LYS A 418 -0.44 -39.70 9.65
CA LYS A 418 -1.46 -40.74 9.86
C LYS A 418 -2.64 -40.37 10.79
N ASP A 419 -2.52 -39.30 11.57
CA ASP A 419 -3.50 -38.94 12.62
C ASP A 419 -4.50 -37.84 12.20
N LEU A 420 -4.46 -37.37 10.95
CA LEU A 420 -5.35 -36.32 10.45
C LEU A 420 -6.48 -36.89 9.60
N LYS A 421 -7.73 -36.55 9.93
CA LYS A 421 -8.87 -36.80 9.05
C LYS A 421 -8.74 -35.95 7.77
N VAL A 422 -9.11 -36.52 6.62
CA VAL A 422 -8.96 -35.89 5.30
C VAL A 422 -9.60 -34.50 5.22
N ASP A 423 -10.82 -34.33 5.75
CA ASP A 423 -11.52 -33.03 5.73
C ASP A 423 -10.81 -31.97 6.59
N MET A 424 -10.18 -32.39 7.69
CA MET A 424 -9.36 -31.50 8.52
C MET A 424 -8.05 -31.15 7.81
N ALA A 425 -7.44 -32.08 7.09
CA ALA A 425 -6.22 -31.83 6.32
C ALA A 425 -6.44 -30.78 5.24
N SER A 426 -7.54 -30.85 4.48
CA SER A 426 -7.86 -29.86 3.43
C SER A 426 -8.08 -28.46 4.02
N ALA A 427 -8.89 -28.33 5.07
CA ALA A 427 -9.13 -27.04 5.72
C ALA A 427 -7.86 -26.44 6.33
N ILE A 428 -7.00 -27.29 6.94
CA ILE A 428 -5.72 -26.87 7.49
C ILE A 428 -4.78 -26.41 6.38
N SER A 429 -4.71 -27.12 5.25
CA SER A 429 -3.89 -26.73 4.10
C SER A 429 -4.31 -25.38 3.53
N GLU A 430 -5.61 -25.12 3.41
CA GLU A 430 -6.11 -23.81 2.94
C GLU A 430 -5.67 -22.70 3.91
N ILE A 431 -5.82 -22.89 5.21
CA ILE A 431 -5.45 -21.89 6.23
C ILE A 431 -3.94 -21.63 6.23
N ILE A 432 -3.12 -22.70 6.28
CA ILE A 432 -1.67 -22.57 6.31
C ILE A 432 -1.16 -22.02 4.98
N GLY A 433 -1.70 -22.47 3.86
CA GLY A 433 -1.25 -22.04 2.53
C GLY A 433 -1.61 -20.59 2.24
N MET A 434 -2.81 -20.17 2.61
CA MET A 434 -3.19 -18.76 2.58
C MET A 434 -2.33 -17.92 3.52
N GLY A 435 -2.05 -18.41 4.73
CA GLY A 435 -1.20 -17.74 5.70
C GLY A 435 0.27 -17.66 5.31
N ALA A 436 0.79 -18.62 4.55
CA ALA A 436 2.16 -18.61 4.03
C ALA A 436 2.30 -17.77 2.76
N THR A 437 1.21 -17.59 2.00
CA THR A 437 1.20 -16.76 0.80
C THR A 437 1.09 -15.27 1.15
N LYS A 438 0.38 -14.95 2.23
CA LYS A 438 0.24 -13.60 2.80
C LYS A 438 1.48 -13.22 3.59
#